data_AF-A0A0E0C9Y4-F1
#
_entry.id   AF-A0A0E0C9Y4-F1
#
_cell.length_a   1.000
_cell.length_b   1.000
_cell.length_c   1.000
_cell.angle_alpha   90.00
_cell.angle_beta   90.00
_cell.angle_gamma   90.00
#
_symmetry.space_group_name_H-M   'P 1'
#
loop_
_entity.id
_entity.type
_entity.pdbx_description
1 polymer ?
#
loop_
_entity_poly.entity_id
_entity_poly.type
_entity_poly.pdbx_seq_one_letter_code
_entity_poly.pdbx_strand_id
1 'polypeptide(L)'
;MGKTRGMGAGRKLKTHRRNQRWADKAYKKSHLGNEWKKPFAGSSHAKGIVLEKIGIEAKQPNSAIRKCARVQLVKNGKKIAAFVPNDGCLNFIEENDEVLIAGFGRKGHAVGDIPGVRFKVVKVSGVSLLALFKEKKEKPRKTRGMGAGRKLKTHRRNQRWADKAYKKSHLGNEWKKPFAGSSHAKGIVLEKIGIEAKQPNSAIRKCARVQLVKNGKKIAAFVPNDGCLNFIEENDEVLIAGFGRKGHAVGDIPGVRFKVVKVSGVSLLALFKEKKEKPRS
;
A
#
# COMPACT_ATOMS: atom_id res chain seq x y z
N MET A 1 -4.88 -44.35 -37.88
CA MET A 1 -4.51 -45.22 -36.73
C MET A 1 -5.45 -44.96 -35.56
N GLY A 2 -6.09 -46.01 -35.03
CA GLY A 2 -7.08 -45.91 -33.95
C GLY A 2 -6.48 -45.88 -32.54
N LYS A 3 -7.32 -45.61 -31.53
CA LYS A 3 -6.94 -45.71 -30.11
C LYS A 3 -6.62 -47.17 -29.75
N THR A 4 -5.62 -47.38 -28.91
CA THR A 4 -5.28 -48.69 -28.32
C THR A 4 -6.45 -49.27 -27.51
N ARG A 5 -6.80 -50.54 -27.74
CA ARG A 5 -7.96 -51.23 -27.15
C ARG A 5 -7.62 -52.39 -26.19
N GLY A 6 -6.33 -52.69 -25.97
CA GLY A 6 -5.92 -53.82 -25.14
C GLY A 6 -6.21 -53.64 -23.65
N MET A 7 -6.47 -54.75 -22.95
CA MET A 7 -6.49 -54.80 -21.48
C MET A 7 -5.13 -54.33 -20.94
N GLY A 8 -5.12 -53.42 -19.96
CA GLY A 8 -3.91 -52.78 -19.43
C GLY A 8 -3.49 -51.46 -20.12
N ALA A 9 -4.15 -51.02 -21.21
CA ALA A 9 -3.80 -49.78 -21.92
C ALA A 9 -4.25 -48.47 -21.22
N GLY A 10 -4.84 -48.55 -20.01
CA GLY A 10 -5.46 -47.41 -19.31
C GLY A 10 -4.51 -46.23 -19.07
N ARG A 11 -3.25 -46.49 -18.70
CA ARG A 11 -2.23 -45.44 -18.49
C ARG A 11 -1.95 -44.65 -19.77
N LYS A 12 -1.82 -45.34 -20.92
CA LYS A 12 -1.58 -44.73 -22.23
C LYS A 12 -2.77 -43.87 -22.66
N LEU A 13 -4.00 -44.37 -22.50
CA LEU A 13 -5.23 -43.64 -22.81
C LEU A 13 -5.40 -42.38 -21.94
N LYS A 14 -5.11 -42.46 -20.63
CA LYS A 14 -5.16 -41.32 -19.70
C LYS A 14 -4.15 -40.22 -20.09
N THR A 15 -2.91 -40.59 -20.36
CA THR A 15 -1.87 -39.63 -20.77
C THR A 15 -2.19 -39.01 -22.11
N HIS A 16 -2.62 -39.79 -23.10
CA HIS A 16 -3.05 -39.28 -24.40
C HIS A 16 -4.21 -38.27 -24.26
N ARG A 17 -5.25 -38.60 -23.48
CA ARG A 17 -6.38 -37.69 -23.22
C ARG A 17 -5.93 -36.39 -22.55
N ARG A 18 -5.03 -36.47 -21.56
CA ARG A 18 -4.47 -35.29 -20.87
C ARG A 18 -3.69 -34.39 -21.84
N ASN A 19 -2.86 -34.97 -22.71
CA ASN A 19 -2.09 -34.21 -23.70
C ASN A 19 -3.03 -33.54 -24.73
N GLN A 20 -4.01 -34.29 -25.24
CA GLN A 20 -5.00 -33.76 -26.19
C GLN A 20 -5.90 -32.68 -25.57
N ARG A 21 -6.14 -32.72 -24.26
CA ARG A 21 -6.95 -31.71 -23.58
C ARG A 21 -6.33 -30.31 -23.66
N TRP A 22 -5.02 -30.20 -23.82
CA TRP A 22 -4.34 -28.90 -24.02
C TRP A 22 -4.61 -28.27 -25.39
N ALA A 23 -5.08 -29.03 -26.38
CA ALA A 23 -5.53 -28.49 -27.66
C ALA A 23 -6.89 -27.76 -27.55
N ASP A 24 -7.70 -28.11 -26.54
CA ASP A 24 -8.93 -27.38 -26.24
C ASP A 24 -8.59 -25.97 -25.69
N LYS A 25 -9.02 -24.94 -26.44
CA LYS A 25 -8.80 -23.53 -26.10
C LYS A 25 -9.42 -23.16 -24.75
N ALA A 26 -10.58 -23.72 -24.39
CA ALA A 26 -11.25 -23.42 -23.13
C ALA A 26 -10.45 -23.99 -21.95
N TYR A 27 -10.04 -25.26 -22.06
CA TYR A 27 -9.19 -25.92 -21.07
C TYR A 27 -7.86 -25.20 -20.89
N LYS A 28 -7.17 -24.89 -21.99
CA LYS A 28 -5.90 -24.15 -21.96
C LYS A 28 -6.05 -22.78 -21.28
N LYS A 29 -7.15 -22.05 -21.53
CA LYS A 29 -7.38 -20.71 -20.97
C LYS A 29 -7.63 -20.74 -19.46
N SER A 30 -8.32 -21.75 -18.94
CA SER A 30 -8.58 -21.90 -17.51
C SER A 30 -7.36 -22.40 -16.72
N HIS A 31 -6.56 -23.30 -17.30
CA HIS A 31 -5.45 -23.96 -16.58
C HIS A 31 -4.12 -23.19 -16.62
N LEU A 32 -3.94 -22.23 -17.54
CA LEU A 32 -2.74 -21.39 -17.60
C LEU A 32 -2.76 -20.16 -16.67
N GLY A 33 -3.82 -19.97 -15.88
CA GLY A 33 -3.93 -18.82 -14.96
C GLY A 33 -4.10 -17.47 -15.67
N ASN A 34 -4.45 -17.45 -16.96
CA ASN A 34 -4.65 -16.23 -17.75
C ASN A 34 -5.75 -15.30 -17.20
N GLU A 35 -6.64 -15.82 -16.36
CA GLU A 35 -7.68 -15.07 -15.67
C GLU A 35 -7.14 -13.91 -14.85
N TRP A 36 -6.09 -14.15 -14.05
CA TRP A 36 -5.48 -13.17 -13.15
C TRP A 36 -4.78 -12.03 -13.88
N LYS A 37 -4.35 -12.28 -15.13
CA LYS A 37 -3.74 -11.27 -16.00
C LYS A 37 -4.78 -10.30 -16.57
N LYS A 38 -6.07 -10.66 -16.63
CA LYS A 38 -7.14 -9.81 -17.18
C LYS A 38 -7.42 -8.59 -16.27
N PRO A 39 -8.03 -7.51 -16.79
CA PRO A 39 -8.39 -6.35 -15.97
C PRO A 39 -9.30 -6.68 -14.78
N PHE A 40 -10.23 -7.62 -14.95
CA PHE A 40 -11.17 -7.97 -13.89
C PHE A 40 -10.70 -9.11 -12.97
N ALA A 41 -9.59 -9.79 -13.28
CA ALA A 41 -9.03 -10.86 -12.45
C ALA A 41 -10.10 -11.87 -11.95
N GLY A 42 -10.94 -12.37 -12.86
CA GLY A 42 -12.01 -13.35 -12.55
C GLY A 42 -13.31 -12.77 -11.98
N SER A 43 -13.33 -11.51 -11.53
CA SER A 43 -14.56 -10.87 -11.04
C SER A 43 -15.55 -10.57 -12.18
N SER A 44 -16.86 -10.61 -11.88
CA SER A 44 -17.92 -10.22 -12.82
C SER A 44 -17.96 -8.70 -13.06
N HIS A 45 -17.69 -7.93 -12.00
CA HIS A 45 -17.71 -6.47 -12.00
C HIS A 45 -16.43 -5.90 -11.40
N ALA A 46 -16.12 -4.65 -11.71
CA ALA A 46 -15.06 -3.90 -11.06
C ALA A 46 -15.43 -2.44 -10.88
N LYS A 47 -15.01 -1.87 -9.75
CA LYS A 47 -15.09 -0.44 -9.47
C LYS A 47 -13.91 0.29 -10.10
N GLY A 48 -14.16 1.45 -10.68
CA GLY A 48 -13.13 2.30 -11.26
C GLY A 48 -13.44 3.79 -11.12
N ILE A 49 -12.43 4.60 -11.40
CA ILE A 49 -12.50 6.06 -11.40
C ILE A 49 -12.37 6.53 -12.85
N VAL A 50 -13.29 7.38 -13.30
CA VAL A 50 -13.29 7.95 -14.65
C VAL A 50 -12.10 8.91 -14.78
N LEU A 51 -11.32 8.72 -15.85
CA LEU A 51 -10.21 9.62 -16.19
C LEU A 51 -10.67 10.68 -17.18
N GLU A 52 -11.24 10.26 -18.30
CA GLU A 52 -11.65 11.14 -19.40
C GLU A 52 -12.83 10.52 -20.16
N LYS A 53 -13.59 11.37 -20.85
CA LYS A 53 -14.65 10.97 -21.79
C LYS A 53 -14.02 10.78 -23.18
N ILE A 54 -14.36 9.69 -23.87
CA ILE A 54 -13.84 9.40 -25.22
C ILE A 54 -14.98 9.16 -26.19
N GLY A 55 -14.86 9.67 -27.41
CA GLY A 55 -15.61 9.18 -28.57
C GLY A 55 -14.80 8.14 -29.33
N ILE A 56 -15.33 6.94 -29.50
CA ILE A 56 -14.69 5.89 -30.32
C ILE A 56 -15.49 5.75 -31.62
N GLU A 57 -14.81 5.88 -32.75
CA GLU A 57 -15.44 5.69 -34.06
C GLU A 57 -15.88 4.24 -34.26
N ALA A 58 -17.07 4.06 -34.82
CA ALA A 58 -17.61 2.75 -35.17
C ALA A 58 -16.77 2.11 -36.28
N LYS A 59 -16.71 0.79 -36.27
CA LYS A 59 -16.17 0.04 -37.40
C LYS A 59 -17.08 0.18 -38.61
N GLN A 60 -16.46 0.27 -39.78
CA GLN A 60 -17.13 0.08 -41.07
C GLN A 60 -17.99 -1.18 -41.05
N PRO A 61 -19.23 -1.17 -41.57
CA PRO A 61 -19.83 -0.19 -42.50
C PRO A 61 -20.55 1.00 -41.83
N ASN A 62 -20.57 1.09 -40.50
CA ASN A 62 -21.31 2.12 -39.78
C ASN A 62 -20.48 3.40 -39.63
N SER A 63 -21.13 4.57 -39.68
CA SER A 63 -20.54 5.87 -39.34
C SER A 63 -21.22 6.43 -38.09
N ALA A 64 -20.55 6.29 -36.93
CA ALA A 64 -21.05 6.81 -35.66
C ALA A 64 -19.91 6.97 -34.64
N ILE A 65 -20.04 7.94 -33.73
CA ILE A 65 -19.13 8.11 -32.59
C ILE A 65 -19.77 7.50 -31.35
N ARG A 66 -19.24 6.36 -30.90
CA ARG A 66 -19.69 5.63 -29.71
C ARG A 66 -19.13 6.28 -28.45
N LYS A 67 -20.02 6.78 -27.59
CA LYS A 67 -19.65 7.46 -26.34
C LYS A 67 -19.11 6.47 -25.31
N CYS A 68 -17.87 6.68 -24.90
CA CYS A 68 -17.13 5.82 -23.98
C CYS A 68 -16.45 6.65 -22.89
N ALA A 69 -15.92 5.98 -21.87
CA ALA A 69 -15.09 6.59 -20.83
C ALA A 69 -13.80 5.79 -20.64
N ARG A 70 -12.66 6.48 -20.44
CA ARG A 70 -11.49 5.84 -19.82
C ARG A 70 -11.74 5.72 -18.34
N VAL A 71 -11.49 4.53 -17.83
CA VAL A 71 -11.64 4.26 -16.40
C VAL A 71 -10.41 3.54 -15.89
N GLN A 72 -9.89 4.02 -14.76
CA GLN A 72 -8.86 3.34 -13.99
C GLN A 72 -9.51 2.47 -12.91
N LEU A 73 -9.24 1.17 -12.94
CA LEU A 73 -9.77 0.26 -11.94
C LEU A 73 -9.11 0.49 -10.57
N VAL A 74 -9.92 0.65 -9.51
CA VAL A 74 -9.41 0.95 -8.16
C VAL A 74 -8.54 -0.17 -7.60
N LYS A 75 -8.89 -1.43 -7.91
CA LYS A 75 -8.22 -2.61 -7.32
C LYS A 75 -6.82 -2.90 -7.86
N ASN A 76 -6.54 -2.54 -9.11
CA ASN A 76 -5.30 -2.92 -9.78
C ASN A 76 -4.68 -1.82 -10.63
N GLY A 77 -5.26 -0.61 -10.63
CA GLY A 77 -4.73 0.56 -11.34
C GLY A 77 -4.77 0.45 -12.87
N LYS A 78 -5.31 -0.64 -13.44
CA LYS A 78 -5.34 -0.84 -14.90
C LYS A 78 -6.34 0.12 -15.54
N LYS A 79 -5.92 0.77 -16.63
CA LYS A 79 -6.76 1.65 -17.44
C LYS A 79 -7.51 0.84 -18.48
N ILE A 80 -8.82 1.03 -18.57
CA ILE A 80 -9.71 0.37 -19.53
C ILE A 80 -10.61 1.40 -20.22
N ALA A 81 -11.10 1.06 -21.41
CA ALA A 81 -12.20 1.77 -22.05
C ALA A 81 -13.52 1.04 -21.75
N ALA A 82 -14.54 1.79 -21.34
CA ALA A 82 -15.88 1.27 -21.08
C ALA A 82 -16.91 2.06 -21.89
N PHE A 83 -17.84 1.35 -22.53
CA PHE A 83 -18.96 1.93 -23.24
C PHE A 83 -20.01 2.49 -22.27
N VAL A 84 -20.58 3.65 -22.59
CA VAL A 84 -21.69 4.25 -21.85
C VAL A 84 -22.98 3.94 -22.61
N PRO A 85 -23.85 3.07 -22.08
CA PRO A 85 -25.08 2.69 -22.79
C PRO A 85 -26.16 3.77 -22.70
N ASN A 86 -27.05 3.76 -23.68
CA ASN A 86 -28.15 4.71 -23.92
C ASN A 86 -27.69 6.14 -24.23
N ASP A 87 -28.51 6.86 -24.99
CA ASP A 87 -28.21 8.22 -25.40
C ASP A 87 -28.29 9.19 -24.22
N GLY A 88 -27.51 10.27 -24.27
CA GLY A 88 -27.42 11.28 -23.21
C GLY A 88 -26.75 10.82 -21.91
N CYS A 89 -26.52 9.52 -21.70
CA CYS A 89 -25.98 9.01 -20.43
C CYS A 89 -24.54 9.43 -20.13
N LEU A 90 -23.80 9.89 -21.13
CA LEU A 90 -22.46 10.48 -20.94
C LEU A 90 -22.51 11.78 -20.12
N ASN A 91 -23.66 12.47 -20.10
CA ASN A 91 -23.85 13.71 -19.33
C ASN A 91 -23.89 13.45 -17.82
N PHE A 92 -24.31 12.25 -17.40
CA PHE A 92 -24.33 11.89 -15.98
C PHE A 92 -22.95 11.56 -15.40
N ILE A 93 -21.96 11.34 -16.26
CA ILE A 93 -20.60 10.95 -15.86
C ILE A 93 -19.71 12.19 -15.86
N GLU A 94 -18.98 12.43 -14.79
CA GLU A 94 -17.93 13.45 -14.69
C GLU A 94 -16.56 12.80 -14.55
N GLU A 95 -15.50 13.58 -14.76
CA GLU A 95 -14.14 13.16 -14.45
C GLU A 95 -14.00 12.94 -12.94
N ASN A 96 -13.21 11.93 -12.57
CA ASN A 96 -13.03 11.47 -11.19
C ASN A 96 -14.28 10.86 -10.52
N ASP A 97 -15.38 10.66 -11.25
CA ASP A 97 -16.52 9.91 -10.71
C ASP A 97 -16.16 8.43 -10.49
N GLU A 98 -16.76 7.86 -9.45
CA GLU A 98 -16.71 6.44 -9.21
C GLU A 98 -17.74 5.72 -10.08
N VAL A 99 -17.31 4.76 -10.87
CA VAL A 99 -18.17 3.96 -11.74
C VAL A 99 -18.05 2.47 -11.45
N LEU A 100 -19.18 1.76 -11.59
CA LEU A 100 -19.21 0.31 -11.60
C LEU A 100 -19.22 -0.19 -13.04
N ILE A 101 -18.26 -1.05 -13.37
CA ILE A 101 -18.04 -1.57 -14.71
C ILE A 101 -18.37 -3.06 -14.74
N ALA A 102 -19.03 -3.49 -15.81
CA ALA A 102 -19.30 -4.88 -16.13
C ALA A 102 -18.66 -5.29 -17.46
N GLY A 103 -18.50 -6.60 -17.67
CA GLY A 103 -18.21 -7.15 -18.99
C GLY A 103 -19.35 -6.85 -19.98
N PHE A 104 -19.00 -6.65 -21.25
CA PHE A 104 -19.97 -6.22 -22.27
C PHE A 104 -20.73 -7.38 -22.94
N GLY A 105 -20.40 -8.64 -22.61
CA GLY A 105 -21.18 -9.83 -22.99
C GLY A 105 -20.40 -10.92 -23.72
N ARG A 106 -19.39 -10.58 -24.54
CA ARG A 106 -18.65 -11.57 -25.35
C ARG A 106 -17.39 -12.13 -24.66
N LYS A 107 -17.50 -12.63 -23.42
CA LYS A 107 -16.41 -13.33 -22.66
C LYS A 107 -14.98 -12.73 -22.80
N GLY A 108 -14.88 -11.39 -22.83
CA GLY A 108 -13.61 -10.65 -22.96
C GLY A 108 -13.23 -10.21 -24.38
N HIS A 109 -14.13 -10.36 -25.35
CA HIS A 109 -14.04 -9.81 -26.69
C HIS A 109 -14.82 -8.50 -26.81
N ALA A 110 -14.44 -7.68 -27.79
CA ALA A 110 -15.19 -6.48 -28.12
C ALA A 110 -16.57 -6.83 -28.70
N VAL A 111 -17.54 -5.95 -28.51
CA VAL A 111 -18.95 -6.18 -28.87
C VAL A 111 -19.37 -5.19 -29.94
N GLY A 112 -20.13 -5.68 -30.92
CA GLY A 112 -20.68 -4.85 -32.00
C GLY A 112 -19.61 -4.20 -32.86
N ASP A 113 -19.91 -2.95 -33.24
CA ASP A 113 -19.06 -2.10 -34.07
C ASP A 113 -18.01 -1.30 -33.28
N ILE A 114 -17.89 -1.51 -31.96
CA ILE A 114 -17.01 -0.71 -31.12
C ILE A 114 -15.62 -1.36 -31.03
N PRO A 115 -14.57 -0.81 -31.67
CA PRO A 115 -13.23 -1.40 -31.62
C PRO A 115 -12.64 -1.32 -30.21
N GLY A 116 -12.05 -2.42 -29.74
CA GLY A 116 -11.28 -2.46 -28.49
C GLY A 116 -12.08 -2.37 -27.18
N VAL A 117 -13.38 -2.04 -27.22
CA VAL A 117 -14.20 -1.88 -26.01
C VAL A 117 -14.84 -3.20 -25.60
N ARG A 118 -14.45 -3.69 -24.41
CA ARG A 118 -14.87 -5.01 -23.86
C ARG A 118 -15.79 -4.89 -22.65
N PHE A 119 -16.02 -3.66 -22.19
CA PHE A 119 -16.66 -3.36 -20.92
C PHE A 119 -17.73 -2.29 -21.10
N LYS A 120 -18.70 -2.23 -20.18
CA LYS A 120 -19.73 -1.20 -20.12
C LYS A 120 -19.89 -0.62 -18.72
N VAL A 121 -20.34 0.62 -18.64
CA VAL A 121 -20.71 1.29 -17.38
C VAL A 121 -22.10 0.81 -16.95
N VAL A 122 -22.26 0.50 -15.66
CA VAL A 122 -23.52 0.04 -15.06
C VAL A 122 -24.04 1.01 -14.00
N LYS A 123 -23.14 1.57 -13.18
CA LYS A 123 -23.48 2.54 -12.13
C LYS A 123 -22.51 3.70 -12.16
N VAL A 124 -22.98 4.87 -11.74
CA VAL A 124 -22.21 6.11 -11.55
C VAL A 124 -22.53 6.63 -10.15
N SER A 125 -21.50 6.91 -9.36
CA SER A 125 -21.60 7.43 -7.99
C SER A 125 -22.57 6.64 -7.10
N GLY A 126 -22.56 5.30 -7.25
CA GLY A 126 -23.41 4.38 -6.49
C GLY A 126 -24.84 4.19 -7.03
N VAL A 127 -25.28 4.99 -8.01
CA VAL A 127 -26.62 4.91 -8.61
C VAL A 127 -26.56 4.19 -9.96
N SER A 128 -27.58 3.39 -10.28
CA SER A 128 -27.67 2.72 -11.58
C SER A 128 -27.84 3.73 -12.71
N LEU A 129 -27.06 3.57 -13.78
CA LEU A 129 -27.17 4.43 -14.97
C LEU A 129 -28.57 4.33 -15.60
N LEU A 130 -29.20 3.15 -15.56
CA LEU A 130 -30.57 2.97 -16.05
C LEU A 130 -31.59 3.73 -15.20
N ALA A 131 -31.35 3.84 -13.89
CA ALA A 131 -32.23 4.61 -13.00
C ALA A 131 -32.07 6.13 -13.21
N LEU A 132 -30.86 6.60 -13.52
CA LEU A 132 -30.61 7.99 -13.92
C LEU A 132 -31.27 8.30 -15.26
N PHE A 133 -31.11 7.40 -16.25
CA PHE A 133 -31.70 7.55 -17.58
C PHE A 133 -33.23 7.58 -17.58
N LYS A 134 -33.87 6.77 -16.72
CA LYS A 134 -35.33 6.75 -16.56
C LYS A 134 -35.83 7.77 -15.53
N GLU A 135 -34.97 8.67 -15.05
CA GLU A 135 -35.29 9.71 -14.07
C GLU A 135 -35.90 9.18 -12.76
N LYS A 136 -35.71 7.89 -12.45
CA LYS A 136 -36.20 7.26 -11.21
C LYS A 136 -35.37 7.65 -10.00
N LYS A 137 -34.14 8.10 -10.23
CA LYS A 137 -33.18 8.54 -9.22
C LYS A 137 -32.35 9.68 -9.79
N GLU A 138 -31.90 10.56 -8.91
CA GLU A 138 -30.94 11.59 -9.27
C GLU A 138 -29.51 11.20 -8.89
N LYS A 139 -28.53 11.79 -9.58
CA LYS A 139 -27.11 11.62 -9.25
C LYS A 139 -26.85 12.27 -7.88
N PRO A 140 -26.27 11.54 -6.92
CA PRO A 140 -26.01 12.10 -5.60
C PRO A 140 -24.98 13.21 -5.72
N ARG A 141 -25.38 14.43 -5.33
CA ARG A 141 -24.46 15.56 -5.21
C ARG A 141 -23.51 15.31 -4.02
N LYS A 142 -22.28 15.82 -4.11
CA LYS A 142 -21.42 15.96 -2.91
C LYS A 142 -22.26 16.68 -1.84
N THR A 143 -22.42 16.07 -0.67
CA THR A 143 -23.29 16.59 0.40
C THR A 143 -22.92 18.03 0.73
N ARG A 144 -23.72 18.98 0.26
CA ARG A 144 -23.65 20.42 0.53
C ARG A 144 -25.06 20.88 0.88
N GLY A 145 -25.17 21.75 1.89
CA GLY A 145 -26.45 22.28 2.37
C GLY A 145 -26.68 22.15 3.88
N MET A 146 -27.65 22.91 4.38
CA MET A 146 -28.12 22.83 5.77
C MET A 146 -28.74 21.43 6.02
N GLY A 147 -28.39 20.78 7.15
CA GLY A 147 -28.81 19.40 7.46
C GLY A 147 -27.85 18.28 7.01
N ALA A 148 -26.82 18.58 6.20
CA ALA A 148 -25.82 17.59 5.78
C ALA A 148 -24.76 17.26 6.86
N GLY A 149 -24.78 17.95 8.01
CA GLY A 149 -23.75 17.89 9.04
C GLY A 149 -23.44 16.48 9.54
N ARG A 150 -24.46 15.64 9.80
CA ARG A 150 -24.27 14.26 10.27
C ARG A 150 -23.57 13.37 9.23
N LYS A 151 -23.94 13.52 7.95
CA LYS A 151 -23.32 12.79 6.84
C LYS A 151 -21.86 13.25 6.62
N LEU A 152 -21.61 14.56 6.64
CA LEU A 152 -20.26 15.13 6.54
C LEU A 152 -19.36 14.70 7.70
N LYS A 153 -19.87 14.69 8.95
CA LYS A 153 -19.14 14.22 10.13
C LYS A 153 -18.74 12.75 9.98
N THR A 154 -19.67 11.90 9.53
CA THR A 154 -19.41 10.46 9.29
C THR A 154 -18.38 10.26 8.18
N HIS A 155 -18.53 10.98 7.07
CA HIS A 155 -17.59 10.93 5.95
C HIS A 155 -16.17 11.36 6.38
N ARG A 156 -16.04 12.51 7.07
CA ARG A 156 -14.75 12.97 7.62
C ARG A 156 -14.13 11.94 8.56
N ARG A 157 -14.92 11.33 9.45
CA ARG A 157 -14.44 10.27 10.37
C ARG A 157 -13.87 9.07 9.61
N ASN A 158 -14.57 8.61 8.57
CA ASN A 158 -14.11 7.48 7.76
C ASN A 158 -12.86 7.84 6.94
N GLN A 159 -12.84 9.03 6.33
CA GLN A 159 -11.69 9.54 5.59
C GLN A 159 -10.46 9.79 6.48
N ARG A 160 -10.65 10.07 7.77
CA ARG A 160 -9.55 10.28 8.72
C ARG A 160 -8.65 9.05 8.86
N TRP A 161 -9.15 7.84 8.60
CA TRP A 161 -8.32 6.63 8.57
C TRP A 161 -7.41 6.51 7.35
N ALA A 162 -7.68 7.26 6.27
CA ALA A 162 -6.77 7.39 5.14
C ALA A 162 -5.57 8.30 5.46
N ASP A 163 -5.71 9.20 6.44
CA ASP A 163 -4.60 10.01 6.95
C ASP A 163 -3.58 9.11 7.68
N LYS A 164 -2.34 9.12 7.16
CA LYS A 164 -1.24 8.30 7.68
C LYS A 164 -0.86 8.68 9.12
N ALA A 165 -0.93 9.95 9.50
CA ALA A 165 -0.61 10.40 10.85
C ALA A 165 -1.67 9.93 11.84
N TYR A 166 -2.95 10.14 11.51
CA TYR A 166 -4.07 9.68 12.34
C TYR A 166 -4.07 8.16 12.52
N LYS A 167 -3.88 7.40 11.42
CA LYS A 167 -3.78 5.95 11.47
C LYS A 167 -2.62 5.47 12.35
N LYS A 168 -1.47 6.14 12.30
CA LYS A 168 -0.29 5.77 13.11
C LYS A 168 -0.51 6.00 14.61
N SER A 169 -1.17 7.08 15.01
CA SER A 169 -1.43 7.37 16.43
C SER A 169 -2.51 6.46 17.02
N HIS A 170 -3.56 6.12 16.26
CA HIS A 170 -4.71 5.37 16.76
C HIS A 170 -4.54 3.83 16.74
N LEU A 171 -3.50 3.31 16.09
CA LEU A 171 -3.18 1.87 16.08
C LEU A 171 -2.26 1.44 17.25
N GLY A 172 -1.95 2.34 18.19
CA GLY A 172 -1.09 2.03 19.33
C GLY A 172 0.38 1.74 18.96
N ASN A 173 0.80 2.08 17.74
CA ASN A 173 2.17 1.86 17.27
C ASN A 173 3.23 2.65 18.06
N GLU A 174 2.82 3.69 18.78
CA GLU A 174 3.71 4.49 19.61
C GLU A 174 4.21 3.71 20.83
N TRP A 175 3.34 2.95 21.50
CA TRP A 175 3.66 2.09 22.65
C TRP A 175 4.61 0.94 22.29
N LYS A 176 4.59 0.49 21.03
CA LYS A 176 5.52 -0.52 20.52
C LYS A 176 6.95 0.01 20.35
N LYS A 177 7.17 1.32 20.28
CA LYS A 177 8.52 1.91 20.11
C LYS A 177 9.32 1.84 21.42
N PRO A 178 10.67 1.88 21.36
CA PRO A 178 11.51 1.85 22.56
C PRO A 178 11.18 2.94 23.58
N PHE A 179 10.85 4.15 23.11
CA PHE A 179 10.58 5.28 24.00
C PHE A 179 9.10 5.44 24.39
N ALA A 180 8.17 4.70 23.77
CA ALA A 180 6.73 4.76 24.10
C ALA A 180 6.17 6.19 24.25
N GLY A 181 6.62 7.13 23.41
CA GLY A 181 6.18 8.55 23.44
C GLY A 181 7.04 9.50 24.29
N SER A 182 7.91 8.99 25.18
CA SER A 182 8.83 9.83 25.96
C SER A 182 9.94 10.45 25.11
N SER A 183 10.47 11.61 25.53
CA SER A 183 11.64 12.25 24.93
C SER A 183 12.96 11.59 25.35
N HIS A 184 13.01 11.05 26.57
CA HIS A 184 14.18 10.41 27.17
C HIS A 184 13.82 9.05 27.79
N ALA A 185 14.82 8.17 27.95
CA ALA A 185 14.67 6.92 28.68
C ALA A 185 15.96 6.58 29.43
N LYS A 186 15.80 6.07 30.66
CA LYS A 186 16.88 5.45 31.42
C LYS A 186 17.15 4.04 30.88
N GLY A 187 18.41 3.65 30.85
CA GLY A 187 18.84 2.32 30.45
C GLY A 187 20.15 1.93 31.13
N ILE A 188 20.43 0.64 31.11
CA ILE A 188 21.64 0.04 31.65
C ILE A 188 22.52 -0.38 30.46
N VAL A 189 23.79 0.02 30.48
CA VAL A 189 24.74 -0.34 29.42
C VAL A 189 25.06 -1.82 29.51
N LEU A 190 24.92 -2.53 28.38
CA LEU A 190 25.29 -3.94 28.28
C LEU A 190 26.72 -4.12 27.77
N GLU A 191 27.05 -3.45 26.67
CA GLU A 191 28.34 -3.60 26.00
C GLU A 191 28.65 -2.34 25.17
N LYS A 192 29.94 -2.08 24.96
CA LYS A 192 30.43 -1.05 24.02
C LYS A 192 30.45 -1.65 22.61
N ILE A 193 29.94 -0.90 21.62
CA ILE A 193 29.83 -1.37 20.24
C ILE A 193 30.47 -0.37 19.28
N GLY A 194 31.25 -0.87 18.33
CA GLY A 194 31.58 -0.15 17.11
C GLY A 194 30.58 -0.47 16.01
N ILE A 195 29.89 0.54 15.46
CA ILE A 195 29.00 0.36 14.30
C ILE A 195 29.69 0.92 13.06
N GLU A 196 29.89 0.08 12.05
CA GLU A 196 30.46 0.51 10.78
C GLU A 196 29.55 1.52 10.08
N ALA A 197 30.16 2.58 9.55
CA ALA A 197 29.46 3.55 8.73
C ALA A 197 28.94 2.91 7.44
N LYS A 198 27.85 3.45 6.92
CA LYS A 198 27.36 3.11 5.58
C LYS A 198 28.37 3.58 4.53
N GLN A 199 28.56 2.73 3.53
CA GLN A 199 29.25 3.08 2.29
C GLN A 199 28.70 4.41 1.74
N PRO A 200 29.55 5.37 1.33
CA PRO A 200 30.96 5.24 0.95
C PRO A 200 31.99 5.39 2.10
N ASN A 201 31.55 5.64 3.33
CA ASN A 201 32.45 5.82 4.47
C ASN A 201 32.83 4.47 5.10
N SER A 202 34.04 4.36 5.66
CA SER A 202 34.55 3.15 6.35
C SER A 202 34.76 3.33 7.86
N ALA A 203 34.42 4.49 8.42
CA ALA A 203 34.66 4.81 9.82
C ALA A 203 33.81 3.96 10.79
N ILE A 204 34.37 3.58 11.94
CA ILE A 204 33.65 2.91 13.02
C ILE A 204 33.06 3.97 13.96
N ARG A 205 31.74 3.95 14.13
CA ARG A 205 31.00 4.88 15.00
C ARG A 205 30.83 4.29 16.39
N LYS A 206 31.39 4.98 17.39
CA LYS A 206 31.37 4.58 18.80
C LYS A 206 29.93 4.63 19.34
N CYS A 207 29.42 3.48 19.73
CA CYS A 207 28.07 3.31 20.24
C CYS A 207 28.08 2.45 21.52
N ALA A 208 26.96 2.44 22.24
CA ALA A 208 26.72 1.55 23.36
C ALA A 208 25.43 0.76 23.12
N ARG A 209 25.44 -0.53 23.44
CA ARG A 209 24.21 -1.32 23.58
C ARG A 209 23.62 -1.03 24.94
N VAL A 210 22.36 -0.62 24.98
CA VAL A 210 21.69 -0.27 26.23
C VAL A 210 20.35 -0.97 26.31
N GLN A 211 20.09 -1.59 27.45
CA GLN A 211 18.79 -2.13 27.79
C GLN A 211 17.97 -1.07 28.53
N LEU A 212 16.82 -0.70 27.99
CA LEU A 212 15.95 0.27 28.64
C LEU A 212 15.29 -0.33 29.88
N VAL A 213 15.40 0.35 31.02
CA VAL A 213 14.85 -0.13 32.31
C VAL A 213 13.33 -0.31 32.23
N LYS A 214 12.65 0.61 31.56
CA LYS A 214 11.18 0.67 31.54
C LYS A 214 10.48 -0.46 30.76
N ASN A 215 11.14 -1.05 29.77
CA ASN A 215 10.51 -2.03 28.87
C ASN A 215 11.44 -3.18 28.45
N GLY A 216 12.65 -3.26 29.02
CA GLY A 216 13.63 -4.30 28.73
C GLY A 216 14.15 -4.31 27.29
N LYS A 217 13.78 -3.34 26.44
CA LYS A 217 14.19 -3.34 25.03
C LYS A 217 15.66 -2.95 24.92
N LYS A 218 16.42 -3.76 24.18
CA LYS A 218 17.81 -3.47 23.81
C LYS A 218 17.86 -2.53 22.63
N ILE A 219 18.61 -1.44 22.74
CA ILE A 219 18.81 -0.44 21.70
C ILE A 219 20.30 -0.14 21.52
N ALA A 220 20.67 0.32 20.33
CA ALA A 220 21.99 0.92 20.10
C ALA A 220 21.87 2.45 20.23
N ALA A 221 22.75 3.05 21.04
CA ALA A 221 22.83 4.48 21.25
C ALA A 221 24.21 5.00 20.84
N PHE A 222 24.25 6.08 20.07
CA PHE A 222 25.48 6.76 19.70
C PHE A 222 26.10 7.48 20.91
N VAL A 223 27.42 7.39 21.06
CA VAL A 223 28.16 8.14 22.09
C VAL A 223 28.76 9.37 21.43
N PRO A 224 28.32 10.59 21.78
CA PRO A 224 28.79 11.81 21.13
C PRO A 224 30.16 12.22 21.65
N ASN A 225 30.91 12.95 20.82
CA ASN A 225 32.29 13.41 21.03
C ASN A 225 33.31 12.27 21.16
N ASP A 226 34.50 12.48 20.60
CA ASP A 226 35.59 11.52 20.75
C ASP A 226 36.11 11.48 22.19
N GLY A 227 36.53 10.29 22.63
CA GLY A 227 36.97 10.03 24.01
C GLY A 227 35.84 9.72 25.01
N CYS A 228 34.58 10.09 24.71
CA CYS A 228 33.48 9.89 25.66
C CYS A 228 33.07 8.44 25.93
N LEU A 229 33.53 7.51 25.08
CA LEU A 229 33.31 6.07 25.29
C LEU A 229 34.09 5.55 26.52
N ASN A 230 35.13 6.26 26.95
CA ASN A 230 35.94 5.88 28.11
C ASN A 230 35.20 6.13 29.43
N PHE A 231 34.26 7.08 29.47
CA PHE A 231 33.45 7.38 30.66
C PHE A 231 32.29 6.41 30.88
N ILE A 232 32.01 5.56 29.90
CA ILE A 232 30.91 4.59 29.96
C ILE A 232 31.51 3.24 30.30
N GLU A 233 30.97 2.56 31.29
CA GLU A 233 31.32 1.19 31.68
C GLU A 233 30.11 0.26 31.50
N GLU A 234 30.36 -1.04 31.54
CA GLU A 234 29.26 -2.02 31.56
C GLU A 234 28.49 -1.88 32.86
N ASN A 235 27.17 -2.06 32.79
CA ASN A 235 26.22 -1.87 33.89
C ASN A 235 25.99 -0.42 34.37
N ASP A 236 26.63 0.59 33.76
CA ASP A 236 26.34 1.99 34.06
C ASP A 236 24.87 2.36 33.74
N GLU A 237 24.28 3.19 34.59
CA GLU A 237 23.01 3.85 34.28
C GLU A 237 23.24 5.00 33.30
N VAL A 238 22.57 4.96 32.15
CA VAL A 238 22.63 6.01 31.14
C VAL A 238 21.26 6.60 30.83
N LEU A 239 21.25 7.91 30.59
CA LEU A 239 20.09 8.61 30.05
C LEU A 239 20.23 8.73 28.54
N ILE A 240 19.26 8.18 27.83
CA ILE A 240 19.23 8.15 26.36
C ILE A 240 18.19 9.13 25.85
N ALA A 241 18.53 9.86 24.78
CA ALA A 241 17.61 10.71 24.03
C ALA A 241 17.46 10.23 22.58
N GLY A 242 16.39 10.68 21.93
CA GLY A 242 16.26 10.56 20.47
C GLY A 242 17.40 11.28 19.75
N PHE A 243 17.88 10.70 18.66
CA PHE A 243 18.96 11.25 17.85
C PHE A 243 18.46 11.51 16.43
N GLY A 244 18.69 12.73 15.93
CA GLY A 244 18.26 13.16 14.61
C GLY A 244 16.74 13.12 14.38
N ARG A 245 16.31 12.73 13.18
CA ARG A 245 14.89 12.75 12.77
C ARG A 245 14.10 11.64 13.48
N LYS A 246 12.98 12.02 14.13
CA LYS A 246 12.09 11.09 14.86
C LYS A 246 11.78 9.84 14.02
N GLY A 247 12.24 8.68 14.46
CA GLY A 247 11.92 7.40 13.81
C GLY A 247 12.98 6.85 12.86
N HIS A 248 14.02 7.62 12.54
CA HIS A 248 15.01 7.29 11.51
C HIS A 248 16.41 7.21 12.10
N ALA A 249 17.25 6.40 11.46
CA ALA A 249 18.67 6.35 11.79
C ALA A 249 19.36 7.64 11.33
N VAL A 250 20.44 8.04 12.01
CA VAL A 250 21.11 9.31 11.75
C VAL A 250 22.32 9.11 10.84
N GLY A 251 22.39 9.93 9.78
CA GLY A 251 23.55 10.01 8.90
C GLY A 251 23.97 8.66 8.32
N ASP A 252 25.27 8.38 8.44
CA ASP A 252 25.91 7.15 7.99
C ASP A 252 25.83 6.01 9.01
N ILE A 253 25.16 6.18 10.16
CA ILE A 253 25.12 5.17 11.22
C ILE A 253 23.88 4.27 11.06
N PRO A 254 24.01 3.02 10.57
CA PRO A 254 22.87 2.15 10.36
C PRO A 254 22.19 1.75 11.68
N GLY A 255 20.85 1.84 11.73
CA GLY A 255 20.06 1.36 12.87
C GLY A 255 20.11 2.23 14.13
N VAL A 256 21.03 3.19 14.24
CA VAL A 256 21.19 4.04 15.42
C VAL A 256 20.28 5.26 15.35
N ARG A 257 19.33 5.30 16.28
CA ARG A 257 18.26 6.31 16.36
C ARG A 257 18.29 7.13 17.63
N PHE A 258 19.23 6.82 18.51
CA PHE A 258 19.31 7.31 19.87
C PHE A 258 20.75 7.71 20.19
N LYS A 259 20.92 8.58 21.18
CA LYS A 259 22.23 9.00 21.68
C LYS A 259 22.27 8.97 23.20
N VAL A 260 23.45 8.73 23.76
CA VAL A 260 23.71 8.87 25.20
C VAL A 260 23.85 10.36 25.53
N VAL A 261 23.18 10.80 26.60
CA VAL A 261 23.20 12.19 27.08
C VAL A 261 23.82 12.30 28.46
N LYS A 262 23.55 11.33 29.34
CA LYS A 262 24.10 11.27 30.69
C LYS A 262 24.60 9.86 31.01
N VAL A 263 25.59 9.79 31.88
CA VAL A 263 26.14 8.56 32.48
C VAL A 263 26.19 8.78 33.99
N SER A 264 25.67 7.84 34.77
CA SER A 264 25.63 7.88 36.25
C SER A 264 25.10 9.22 36.79
N GLY A 265 24.04 9.75 36.17
CA GLY A 265 23.41 11.02 36.57
C GLY A 265 24.10 12.31 36.07
N VAL A 266 25.34 12.23 35.58
CA VAL A 266 26.12 13.38 35.08
C VAL A 266 26.01 13.50 33.57
N SER A 267 25.94 14.74 33.04
CA SER A 267 25.91 14.93 31.59
C SER A 267 27.25 14.57 30.95
N LEU A 268 27.20 13.82 29.86
CA LEU A 268 28.37 13.34 29.16
C LEU A 268 29.18 14.51 28.54
N LEU A 269 28.51 15.62 28.21
CA LEU A 269 29.18 16.87 27.83
C LEU A 269 29.95 17.53 28.98
N ALA A 270 29.48 17.41 30.23
CA ALA A 270 30.19 17.95 31.39
C ALA A 270 31.41 17.12 31.74
N LEU A 271 31.31 15.78 31.61
CA LEU A 271 32.45 14.87 31.73
C LEU A 271 33.50 15.16 30.65
N PHE A 272 33.08 15.33 29.39
CA PHE A 272 33.97 15.66 28.27
C PHE A 272 34.70 17.00 28.43
N LYS A 273 34.03 18.01 29.00
CA LYS A 273 34.62 19.33 29.25
C LYS A 273 35.32 19.42 30.62
N GLU A 274 35.47 18.30 31.33
CA GLU A 274 36.11 18.21 32.64
C GLU A 274 35.50 19.17 33.69
N LYS A 275 34.22 19.54 33.51
CA LYS A 275 33.50 20.42 34.45
C LYS A 275 32.97 19.67 35.66
N LYS A 276 32.85 18.35 35.54
CA LYS A 276 32.38 17.41 36.55
C LYS A 276 33.09 16.08 36.34
N GLU A 277 33.29 15.35 37.42
CA GLU A 277 33.80 13.98 37.37
C GLU A 277 32.65 12.97 37.45
N LYS A 278 32.89 11.75 36.96
CA LYS A 278 31.94 10.65 37.12
C LYS A 278 31.89 10.29 38.60
N PRO A 279 30.70 10.25 39.23
CA PRO A 279 30.59 9.81 40.61
C PRO A 279 31.08 8.37 40.70
N ARG A 280 32.05 8.12 41.58
CA ARG A 280 32.49 6.76 41.89
C ARG A 280 31.34 6.07 42.62
N SER A 281 30.85 4.98 42.04
CA SER A 281 29.82 4.13 42.64
C SER A 281 30.48 3.01 43.42
#